data_AF-Q2J6S1-F1
#
_entry.id   AF-Q2J6S1-F1
#
_cell.length_a   1.000
_cell.length_b   1.000
_cell.length_c   1.000
_cell.angle_alpha   90.00
_cell.angle_beta   90.00
_cell.angle_gamma   90.00
#
_symmetry.space_group_name_H-M   'P 1'
#
loop_
_entity.id
_entity.type
_entity.pdbx_description
1 polymer ?
#
loop_
_entity_poly.entity_id
_entity_poly.type
_entity_poly.pdbx_seq_one_letter_code
_entity_poly.pdbx_strand_id
1 'polypeptide(L)'
;MTATAGTDAPTGAPIPHPPAPAPARGPAAAPAGMWLWTELGLDVQVTADVAGQGLHALVGLALRRNPRRAHLLVSRVLGKHLPVAPAEALAAGAGVAALVRALPGFEEAGKRVADPRVADPPVQGSSAEQPGGPRTGPIVIGYCETATALGHAVADGLPASHYLHTTRRPLPGVTPILEFVESHSHATHHWLMPEDREILRCGAPIVLVDDELSTGRTALGTIRILQAHAPREHYVVATLLDARPPAARAAFADLADELGVRLDVVAPLTATVTVPAEIADRAARIRARFAGGAGGRDAARATGALVAHPVRRLVADWPSDLPDGGRHRWSPTDRHRLDEVVPPVAATVLAALTRPAGRTLVLGTEELMYTPMRIADALARTSPGEIRYQSTTRSPVHPVDVDGYAIRAALTFPAPDDPGRASHVYNVRPGMYDDIVVVVDSVRVVDSVPDVAPGADRSSPRADTGLHGMLTQLRRCAPVTVLTLPSYQPSYRPSPRPTGAPPAAGPLTGAPGDAR
;
A
#
# COMPACT_ATOMS: atom_id res chain seq x y z
N MET A 1 -81.89 20.59 51.33
CA MET A 1 -81.76 19.78 52.55
C MET A 1 -80.38 20.04 53.14
N THR A 2 -80.36 20.67 54.32
CA THR A 2 -79.38 20.54 55.44
C THR A 2 -77.88 20.44 55.08
N ALA A 3 -77.05 21.49 55.31
CA ALA A 3 -76.35 21.86 56.57
C ALA A 3 -75.39 20.73 57.04
N THR A 4 -74.08 20.90 57.24
CA THR A 4 -73.29 21.79 58.14
C THR A 4 -71.79 21.66 57.79
N ALA A 5 -71.01 22.73 57.57
CA ALA A 5 -70.15 23.47 58.51
C ALA A 5 -68.90 22.73 59.06
N GLY A 6 -67.71 23.30 58.82
CA GLY A 6 -66.43 22.92 59.45
C GLY A 6 -65.20 23.53 58.75
N THR A 7 -64.74 24.67 59.27
CA THR A 7 -63.59 25.51 58.88
C THR A 7 -62.22 24.83 59.05
N ASP A 8 -61.24 25.16 58.20
CA ASP A 8 -59.90 25.59 58.66
C ASP A 8 -59.03 26.19 57.54
N ALA A 9 -58.29 27.23 57.90
CA ALA A 9 -57.45 28.06 57.02
C ALA A 9 -56.13 27.35 56.63
N PRO A 10 -55.62 27.53 55.40
CA PRO A 10 -54.33 26.96 55.02
C PRO A 10 -53.16 27.85 55.46
N THR A 11 -52.38 27.36 56.41
CA THR A 11 -51.00 27.79 56.69
C THR A 11 -50.09 27.42 55.51
N GLY A 12 -49.29 28.38 55.05
CA GLY A 12 -48.37 28.23 53.91
C GLY A 12 -47.28 27.18 54.15
N ALA A 13 -47.04 26.37 53.12
CA ALA A 13 -45.90 25.45 53.03
C ALA A 13 -44.86 25.99 52.01
N PRO A 14 -43.55 25.75 52.21
CA PRO A 14 -42.49 26.40 51.45
C PRO A 14 -42.32 25.80 50.04
N ILE A 15 -41.94 26.66 49.10
CA ILE A 15 -41.65 26.32 47.69
C ILE A 15 -40.42 25.39 47.65
N PRO A 16 -40.46 24.25 46.95
CA PRO A 16 -39.31 23.35 46.85
C PRO A 16 -38.22 23.95 45.94
N HIS A 17 -36.98 23.99 46.43
CA HIS A 17 -35.81 24.33 45.62
C HIS A 17 -35.49 23.21 44.61
N PRO A 18 -35.02 23.54 43.40
CA PRO A 18 -34.59 22.54 42.42
C PRO A 18 -33.35 21.77 42.93
N PRO A 19 -33.20 20.49 42.58
CA PRO A 19 -32.07 19.68 43.02
C PRO A 19 -30.75 20.23 42.46
N ALA A 20 -29.70 20.17 43.27
CA ALA A 20 -28.36 20.59 42.88
C ALA A 20 -27.84 19.77 41.66
N PRO A 21 -27.11 20.40 40.72
CA PRO A 21 -26.56 19.70 39.57
C PRO A 21 -25.58 18.61 40.02
N ALA A 22 -25.70 17.42 39.44
CA ALA A 22 -24.79 16.30 39.69
C ALA A 22 -23.34 16.70 39.35
N PRO A 23 -22.34 16.23 40.12
CA PRO A 23 -20.95 16.56 39.85
C PRO A 23 -20.57 16.10 38.45
N ALA A 24 -19.85 16.96 37.71
CA ALA A 24 -19.34 16.66 36.40
C ALA A 24 -18.57 15.32 36.42
N ARG A 25 -19.02 14.36 35.61
CA ARG A 25 -18.29 13.11 35.39
C ARG A 25 -16.87 13.49 34.95
N GLY A 26 -15.87 13.04 35.71
CA GLY A 26 -14.46 13.12 35.29
C GLY A 26 -14.28 12.47 33.91
N PRO A 27 -13.20 12.80 33.18
CA PRO A 27 -13.00 12.33 31.81
C PRO A 27 -13.11 10.80 31.78
N ALA A 28 -14.05 10.29 30.98
CA ALA A 28 -14.24 8.87 30.79
C ALA A 28 -12.92 8.24 30.34
N ALA A 29 -12.57 7.08 30.92
CA ALA A 29 -11.42 6.31 30.46
C ALA A 29 -11.54 6.10 28.94
N ALA A 30 -10.47 6.43 28.20
CA ALA A 30 -10.46 6.28 26.75
C ALA A 30 -10.84 4.84 26.35
N PRO A 31 -11.63 4.63 25.27
CA PRO A 31 -12.00 3.29 24.85
C PRO A 31 -10.77 2.39 24.69
N ALA A 32 -10.89 1.12 25.09
CA ALA A 32 -9.84 0.13 24.90
C ALA A 32 -9.43 0.10 23.42
N GLY A 33 -8.18 0.48 23.13
CA GLY A 33 -7.67 0.63 21.76
C GLY A 33 -7.16 2.03 21.40
N MET A 34 -7.45 3.07 22.21
CA MET A 34 -7.05 4.46 21.93
C MET A 34 -5.98 5.02 22.89
N TRP A 35 -5.48 4.20 23.82
CA TRP A 35 -4.51 4.64 24.82
C TRP A 35 -3.25 5.25 24.19
N LEU A 36 -2.75 4.67 23.09
CA LEU A 36 -1.51 5.12 22.46
C LEU A 36 -1.65 6.52 21.85
N TRP A 37 -2.82 6.84 21.27
CA TRP A 37 -3.12 8.18 20.77
C TRP A 37 -3.08 9.20 21.91
N THR A 38 -3.71 8.85 23.04
CA THR A 38 -3.80 9.69 24.24
C THR A 38 -2.41 9.88 24.89
N GLU A 39 -1.65 8.81 25.10
CA GLU A 39 -0.32 8.87 25.72
C GLU A 39 0.69 9.63 24.84
N LEU A 40 0.59 9.51 23.51
CA LEU A 40 1.37 10.32 22.58
C LEU A 40 0.87 11.76 22.46
N GLY A 41 -0.32 12.08 22.97
CA GLY A 41 -0.93 13.40 22.86
C GLY A 41 -1.29 13.80 21.44
N LEU A 42 -1.60 12.83 20.59
CA LEU A 42 -2.05 13.10 19.23
C LEU A 42 -3.50 13.56 19.28
N ASP A 43 -3.76 14.76 18.78
CA ASP A 43 -5.10 15.28 18.58
C ASP A 43 -5.52 15.07 17.13
N VAL A 44 -6.76 14.63 16.91
CA VAL A 44 -7.25 14.32 15.57
C VAL A 44 -8.59 14.98 15.31
N GLN A 45 -8.60 15.80 14.25
CA GLN A 45 -9.79 16.44 13.75
C GLN A 45 -10.17 15.82 12.40
N VAL A 46 -11.22 15.00 12.39
CA VAL A 46 -11.82 14.48 11.15
C VAL A 46 -12.70 15.57 10.54
N THR A 47 -12.40 15.96 9.30
CA THR A 47 -13.17 16.98 8.56
C THR A 47 -14.09 16.39 7.51
N ALA A 48 -13.80 15.16 7.03
CA ALA A 48 -14.67 14.42 6.14
C ALA A 48 -14.44 12.91 6.34
N ASP A 49 -15.53 12.14 6.32
CA ASP A 49 -15.52 10.68 6.32
C ASP A 49 -16.59 10.20 5.34
N VAL A 50 -16.19 10.06 4.09
CA VAL A 50 -17.08 9.67 2.99
C VAL A 50 -17.46 8.20 3.09
N ALA A 51 -16.56 7.36 3.65
CA ALA A 51 -16.80 5.94 3.84
C ALA A 51 -17.66 5.64 5.09
N GLY A 52 -17.74 6.58 6.05
CA GLY A 52 -18.50 6.44 7.29
C GLY A 52 -17.91 5.41 8.26
N GLN A 53 -16.67 4.98 8.06
CA GLN A 53 -16.02 3.92 8.85
C GLN A 53 -15.31 4.47 10.10
N GLY A 54 -15.00 5.77 10.10
CA GLY A 54 -14.19 6.43 11.10
C GLY A 54 -12.69 6.17 10.96
N LEU A 55 -11.89 7.12 11.45
CA LEU A 55 -10.41 7.06 11.40
C LEU A 55 -9.84 5.75 11.93
N HIS A 56 -10.34 5.27 13.07
CA HIS A 56 -9.76 4.11 13.74
C HIS A 56 -10.10 2.78 13.05
N ALA A 57 -11.11 2.73 12.17
CA ALA A 57 -11.33 1.57 11.31
C ALA A 57 -10.25 1.50 10.22
N LEU A 58 -9.82 2.65 9.69
CA LEU A 58 -8.82 2.73 8.63
C LEU A 58 -7.38 2.65 9.16
N VAL A 59 -7.13 3.18 10.36
CA VAL A 59 -5.79 3.46 10.88
C VAL A 59 -5.59 2.97 12.32
N GLY A 60 -4.59 2.12 12.51
CA GLY A 60 -3.96 1.84 13.80
C GLY A 60 -2.74 2.73 14.06
N LEU A 61 -2.13 2.58 15.23
CA LEU A 61 -0.99 3.39 15.63
C LEU A 61 0.15 2.50 16.16
N ALA A 62 1.37 2.84 15.79
CA ALA A 62 2.60 2.21 16.28
C ALA A 62 3.74 3.25 16.38
N LEU A 63 4.88 2.83 16.91
CA LEU A 63 6.08 3.66 17.02
C LEU A 63 7.13 3.30 15.97
N ARG A 64 7.63 4.32 15.27
CA ARG A 64 8.83 4.20 14.44
C ARG A 64 10.07 4.08 15.33
N ARG A 65 11.15 3.55 14.76
CA ARG A 65 12.50 3.63 15.34
C ARG A 65 13.17 5.00 15.13
N ASN A 66 12.45 6.00 14.61
CA ASN A 66 12.93 7.36 14.41
C ASN A 66 12.37 8.30 15.49
N PRO A 67 13.21 8.93 16.33
CA PRO A 67 12.74 9.77 17.44
C PRO A 67 12.05 11.06 16.97
N ARG A 68 12.43 11.62 15.81
CA ARG A 68 11.84 12.87 15.26
C ARG A 68 10.49 12.67 14.58
N ARG A 69 10.16 11.43 14.18
CA ARG A 69 8.85 11.03 13.64
C ARG A 69 8.39 9.77 14.34
N ALA A 70 8.16 9.88 15.64
CA ALA A 70 8.00 8.71 16.49
C ALA A 70 6.70 7.95 16.26
N HIS A 71 5.62 8.62 15.83
CA HIS A 71 4.35 7.97 15.52
C HIS A 71 4.34 7.40 14.09
N LEU A 72 3.59 6.32 13.90
CA LEU A 72 3.31 5.71 12.62
C LEU A 72 1.82 5.39 12.54
N LEU A 73 1.13 6.00 11.59
CA LEU A 73 -0.18 5.57 11.17
C LEU A 73 -0.03 4.23 10.43
N VAL A 74 -0.76 3.22 10.88
CA VAL A 74 -0.69 1.86 10.35
C VAL A 74 -2.01 1.57 9.67
N SER A 75 -2.01 1.53 8.33
CA SER A 75 -3.21 1.17 7.57
C SER A 75 -3.72 -0.23 7.97
N ARG A 76 -5.02 -0.30 8.25
CA ARG A 76 -5.76 -1.54 8.56
C ARG A 76 -6.37 -2.20 7.33
N VAL A 77 -6.26 -1.58 6.15
CA VAL A 77 -6.90 -2.06 4.92
C VAL A 77 -5.91 -2.45 3.83
N LEU A 78 -4.67 -1.98 3.87
CA LEU A 78 -3.73 -2.18 2.75
C LEU A 78 -3.03 -3.54 2.69
N GLY A 79 -2.99 -4.28 3.79
CA GLY A 79 -2.16 -5.49 3.85
C GLY A 79 -0.65 -5.21 3.81
N LYS A 80 -0.17 -3.99 4.09
CA LYS A 80 1.29 -3.73 4.13
C LYS A 80 1.90 -4.14 5.48
N HIS A 81 1.32 -3.68 6.58
CA HIS A 81 1.85 -3.89 7.93
C HIS A 81 0.99 -4.80 8.80
N LEU A 82 -0.29 -4.95 8.45
CA LEU A 82 -1.24 -5.79 9.16
C LEU A 82 -1.81 -6.85 8.19
N PRO A 83 -2.10 -8.07 8.68
CA PRO A 83 -2.86 -9.03 7.91
C PRO A 83 -4.31 -8.55 7.76
N VAL A 84 -4.81 -8.53 6.54
CA VAL A 84 -6.17 -8.06 6.19
C VAL A 84 -6.93 -9.14 5.44
N ALA A 85 -8.26 -9.05 5.40
CA ALA A 85 -9.01 -9.84 4.42
C ALA A 85 -8.71 -9.27 3.02
N PRO A 86 -8.33 -10.09 2.03
CA PRO A 86 -7.93 -9.59 0.72
C PRO A 86 -9.05 -8.83 0.00
N ALA A 87 -10.32 -9.25 0.18
CA ALA A 87 -11.48 -8.55 -0.35
C ALA A 87 -11.66 -7.12 0.24
N GLU A 88 -11.35 -6.91 1.53
CA GLU A 88 -11.41 -5.59 2.16
C GLU A 88 -10.36 -4.64 1.58
N ALA A 89 -9.16 -5.15 1.31
CA ALA A 89 -8.07 -4.38 0.70
C ALA A 89 -8.40 -3.95 -0.73
N LEU A 90 -8.96 -4.87 -1.54
CA LEU A 90 -9.43 -4.58 -2.89
C LEU A 90 -10.61 -3.58 -2.87
N ALA A 91 -11.54 -3.74 -1.93
CA ALA A 91 -12.68 -2.84 -1.76
C ALA A 91 -12.24 -1.41 -1.38
N ALA A 92 -11.19 -1.25 -0.57
CA ALA A 92 -10.63 0.05 -0.23
C ALA A 92 -10.14 0.80 -1.50
N GLY A 93 -9.42 0.12 -2.39
CA GLY A 93 -9.01 0.70 -3.68
C GLY A 93 -10.18 1.00 -4.61
N ALA A 94 -11.17 0.11 -4.68
CA ALA A 94 -12.39 0.34 -5.45
C ALA A 94 -13.19 1.57 -4.95
N GLY A 95 -13.23 1.78 -3.63
CA GLY A 95 -13.83 2.96 -3.00
C GLY A 95 -13.10 4.25 -3.40
N VAL A 96 -11.76 4.24 -3.37
CA VAL A 96 -10.95 5.38 -3.85
C VAL A 96 -11.22 5.65 -5.34
N ALA A 97 -11.26 4.61 -6.18
CA ALA A 97 -11.59 4.77 -7.59
C ALA A 97 -12.99 5.36 -7.83
N ALA A 98 -13.98 5.01 -6.99
CA ALA A 98 -15.31 5.60 -7.06
C ALA A 98 -15.30 7.11 -6.82
N LEU A 99 -14.46 7.58 -5.89
CA LEU A 99 -14.28 9.02 -5.66
C LEU A 99 -13.62 9.71 -6.86
N VAL A 100 -12.64 9.06 -7.50
CA VAL A 100 -12.02 9.58 -8.73
C VAL A 100 -13.05 9.69 -9.85
N ARG A 101 -13.89 8.67 -10.09
CA ARG A 101 -14.95 8.69 -11.11
C ARG A 101 -16.00 9.77 -10.85
N ALA A 102 -16.28 10.05 -9.58
CA ALA A 102 -17.25 11.08 -9.19
C ALA A 102 -16.76 12.51 -9.45
N LEU A 103 -15.47 12.71 -9.76
CA LEU A 103 -14.95 14.04 -10.09
C LEU A 103 -15.60 14.55 -11.40
N PRO A 104 -16.08 15.81 -11.43
CA PRO A 104 -16.73 16.37 -12.60
C PRO A 104 -15.86 16.23 -13.86
N GLY A 105 -16.40 15.74 -14.97
CA GLY A 105 -15.68 15.68 -16.26
C GLY A 105 -14.51 14.69 -16.35
N PHE A 106 -14.21 13.91 -15.31
CA PHE A 106 -13.09 12.95 -15.34
C PHE A 106 -13.28 11.86 -16.41
N GLU A 107 -14.47 11.28 -16.50
CA GLU A 107 -14.78 10.26 -17.52
C GLU A 107 -14.70 10.82 -18.95
N GLU A 108 -15.14 12.06 -19.15
CA GLU A 108 -15.11 12.72 -20.46
C GLU A 108 -13.68 13.08 -20.87
N ALA A 109 -12.85 13.53 -19.93
CA ALA A 109 -11.43 13.77 -20.16
C ALA A 109 -10.68 12.48 -20.53
N GLY A 110 -11.05 11.33 -19.94
CA GLY A 110 -10.50 10.02 -20.30
C GLY A 110 -10.85 9.56 -21.72
N LYS A 111 -12.03 9.94 -22.24
CA LYS A 111 -12.53 9.57 -23.57
C LYS A 111 -12.02 10.47 -24.70
N ARG A 112 -11.71 11.75 -24.43
CA ARG A 112 -11.34 12.77 -25.43
C ARG A 112 -9.95 12.58 -26.08
N VAL A 113 -9.20 11.54 -25.73
CA VAL A 113 -7.78 11.35 -26.11
C VAL A 113 -7.62 10.50 -27.38
N ALA A 114 -8.54 10.64 -28.33
CA ALA A 114 -8.31 10.22 -29.71
C ALA A 114 -8.13 11.50 -30.54
N ASP A 115 -6.89 11.94 -30.75
CA ASP A 115 -6.62 13.04 -31.70
C ASP A 115 -6.82 12.50 -33.13
N PRO A 116 -7.82 12.99 -33.90
CA PRO A 116 -8.04 12.54 -35.27
C PRO A 116 -6.97 13.03 -36.24
N ARG A 117 -6.10 13.97 -35.83
CA ARG A 117 -5.07 14.56 -36.71
C ARG A 117 -3.77 13.76 -36.78
N VAL A 118 -3.66 12.67 -36.02
CA VAL A 118 -2.50 11.75 -36.02
C VAL A 118 -2.90 10.34 -36.48
N ALA A 119 -4.17 10.11 -36.82
CA ALA A 119 -4.64 8.80 -37.28
C ALA A 119 -4.47 8.66 -38.79
N ASP A 120 -3.55 7.78 -39.22
CA ASP A 120 -3.63 7.21 -40.57
C ASP A 120 -5.00 6.50 -40.75
N PRO A 121 -5.59 6.51 -41.96
CA PRO A 121 -6.90 5.93 -42.19
C PRO A 121 -6.92 4.43 -41.83
N PRO A 122 -8.02 3.92 -41.26
CA PRO A 122 -8.08 2.55 -40.77
C PRO A 122 -8.00 1.56 -41.93
N VAL A 123 -6.98 0.71 -41.91
CA VAL A 123 -6.93 -0.49 -42.74
C VAL A 123 -7.96 -1.47 -42.18
N GLN A 124 -8.98 -1.79 -42.97
CA GLN A 124 -10.02 -2.74 -42.57
C GLN A 124 -9.44 -4.14 -42.41
N GLY A 125 -9.62 -4.72 -41.21
CA GLY A 125 -9.37 -6.14 -40.92
C GLY A 125 -8.14 -6.43 -40.06
N SER A 126 -8.22 -6.18 -38.75
CA SER A 126 -7.23 -6.69 -37.77
C SER A 126 -7.78 -6.55 -36.34
N SER A 127 -8.49 -7.58 -35.86
CA SER A 127 -8.83 -7.75 -34.44
C SER A 127 -7.63 -8.32 -33.68
N ALA A 128 -6.68 -7.43 -33.40
CA ALA A 128 -5.63 -7.54 -32.39
C ALA A 128 -5.19 -6.10 -32.14
N GLU A 129 -5.13 -5.65 -30.89
CA GLU A 129 -4.55 -4.34 -30.56
C GLU A 129 -3.14 -4.28 -31.15
N GLN A 130 -2.98 -3.56 -32.26
CA GLN A 130 -1.65 -3.33 -32.82
C GLN A 130 -0.88 -2.45 -31.83
N PRO A 131 0.41 -2.76 -31.57
CA PRO A 131 1.27 -1.88 -30.82
C PRO A 131 1.46 -0.59 -31.63
N GLY A 132 0.69 0.46 -31.31
CA GLY A 132 0.73 1.74 -32.01
C GLY A 132 -0.59 2.51 -32.14
N GLY A 133 -1.73 1.95 -31.72
CA GLY A 133 -2.99 2.71 -31.65
C GLY A 133 -2.95 3.80 -30.55
N PRO A 134 -3.71 4.92 -30.68
CA PRO A 134 -3.77 5.94 -29.66
C PRO A 134 -4.31 5.35 -28.35
N ARG A 135 -3.46 5.35 -27.32
CA ARG A 135 -3.83 4.86 -25.99
C ARG A 135 -4.84 5.83 -25.39
N THR A 136 -6.05 5.33 -25.12
CA THR A 136 -7.14 6.11 -24.51
C THR A 136 -7.27 5.73 -23.03
N GLY A 137 -7.80 6.62 -22.21
CA GLY A 137 -7.99 6.38 -20.77
C GLY A 137 -6.88 6.95 -19.87
N PRO A 138 -7.19 7.12 -18.56
CA PRO A 138 -6.28 7.74 -17.59
C PRO A 138 -5.08 6.86 -17.27
N ILE A 139 -3.99 7.49 -16.82
CA ILE A 139 -2.82 6.78 -16.29
C ILE A 139 -2.85 6.86 -14.78
N VAL A 140 -2.84 5.71 -14.12
CA VAL A 140 -2.73 5.61 -12.67
C VAL A 140 -1.28 5.30 -12.30
N ILE A 141 -0.71 6.07 -11.38
CA ILE A 141 0.67 5.90 -10.90
C ILE A 141 0.66 5.70 -9.38
N GLY A 142 1.00 4.50 -8.92
CA GLY A 142 1.16 4.19 -7.50
C GLY A 142 2.55 4.55 -6.96
N TYR A 143 2.62 5.10 -5.75
CA TYR A 143 3.89 5.28 -5.06
C TYR A 143 4.38 3.98 -4.39
N CYS A 144 5.62 3.60 -4.67
CA CYS A 144 6.24 2.49 -3.95
C CYS A 144 6.61 2.90 -2.52
N GLU A 145 6.53 1.98 -1.56
CA GLU A 145 6.11 0.59 -1.73
C GLU A 145 4.63 0.37 -1.39
N THR A 146 4.08 1.20 -0.51
CA THR A 146 2.82 0.91 0.18
C THR A 146 1.61 1.03 -0.74
N ALA A 147 1.66 1.94 -1.71
CA ALA A 147 0.54 2.18 -2.62
C ALA A 147 0.61 1.36 -3.92
N THR A 148 1.56 0.41 -4.09
CA THR A 148 1.64 -0.38 -5.33
C THR A 148 0.42 -1.27 -5.54
N ALA A 149 -0.15 -1.84 -4.47
CA ALA A 149 -1.40 -2.59 -4.54
C ALA A 149 -2.64 -1.69 -4.57
N LEU A 150 -2.61 -0.59 -3.80
CA LEU A 150 -3.71 0.38 -3.81
C LEU A 150 -3.90 0.98 -5.19
N GLY A 151 -2.82 1.39 -5.85
CA GLY A 151 -2.84 1.96 -7.19
C GLY A 151 -3.39 1.00 -8.24
N HIS A 152 -3.04 -0.29 -8.17
CA HIS A 152 -3.66 -1.32 -9.02
C HIS A 152 -5.17 -1.41 -8.78
N ALA A 153 -5.60 -1.52 -7.52
CA ALA A 153 -7.03 -1.60 -7.18
C ALA A 153 -7.80 -0.33 -7.57
N VAL A 154 -7.15 0.83 -7.55
CA VAL A 154 -7.71 2.08 -8.08
C VAL A 154 -7.86 2.00 -9.61
N ALA A 155 -6.81 1.56 -10.33
CA ALA A 155 -6.85 1.38 -11.78
C ALA A 155 -7.94 0.38 -12.21
N ASP A 156 -8.16 -0.69 -11.44
CA ASP A 156 -9.26 -1.62 -11.68
C ASP A 156 -10.65 -0.96 -11.63
N GLY A 157 -10.80 0.09 -10.84
CA GLY A 157 -12.03 0.86 -10.81
C GLY A 157 -12.14 1.89 -11.94
N LEU A 158 -11.09 2.15 -12.71
CA LEU A 158 -11.09 3.19 -13.75
C LEU A 158 -11.10 2.54 -15.15
N PRO A 159 -12.19 2.70 -15.92
CA PRO A 159 -12.30 2.13 -17.27
C PRO A 159 -11.15 2.58 -18.18
N ALA A 160 -10.66 1.65 -19.00
CA ALA A 160 -9.56 1.86 -19.95
C ALA A 160 -8.24 2.37 -19.32
N SER A 161 -8.12 2.36 -17.99
CA SER A 161 -6.92 2.91 -17.36
C SER A 161 -5.71 2.02 -17.57
N HIS A 162 -4.55 2.67 -17.71
CA HIS A 162 -3.26 2.03 -17.59
C HIS A 162 -2.70 2.25 -16.20
N TYR A 163 -1.91 1.30 -15.70
CA TYR A 163 -1.28 1.42 -14.40
C TYR A 163 0.24 1.27 -14.47
N LEU A 164 0.91 2.12 -13.70
CA LEU A 164 2.32 2.04 -13.40
C LEU A 164 2.54 2.25 -11.90
N HIS A 165 3.66 1.81 -11.37
CA HIS A 165 4.11 2.30 -10.08
C HIS A 165 5.57 2.69 -10.11
N THR A 166 5.92 3.66 -9.26
CA THR A 166 7.34 3.93 -8.97
C THR A 166 7.97 2.68 -8.35
N THR A 167 9.29 2.54 -8.43
CA THR A 167 10.02 1.42 -7.85
C THR A 167 11.33 1.89 -7.22
N ARG A 168 11.78 1.16 -6.20
CA ARG A 168 13.11 1.28 -5.61
C ARG A 168 14.05 0.18 -6.10
N ARG A 169 13.60 -0.65 -7.05
CA ARG A 169 14.40 -1.70 -7.64
C ARG A 169 15.04 -1.18 -8.92
N PRO A 170 16.38 -1.05 -8.98
CA PRO A 170 17.04 -0.65 -10.21
C PRO A 170 16.90 -1.77 -11.24
N LEU A 171 16.80 -1.40 -12.52
CA LEU A 171 16.96 -2.34 -13.63
C LEU A 171 18.25 -1.97 -14.36
N PRO A 172 19.30 -2.82 -14.30
CA PRO A 172 20.57 -2.54 -14.94
C PRO A 172 20.39 -2.21 -16.43
N GLY A 173 21.05 -1.14 -16.90
CA GLY A 173 21.03 -0.73 -18.30
C GLY A 173 19.78 0.04 -18.75
N VAL A 174 18.82 0.31 -17.85
CA VAL A 174 17.59 1.05 -18.18
C VAL A 174 17.60 2.42 -17.53
N THR A 175 17.49 3.47 -18.34
CA THR A 175 17.35 4.85 -17.85
C THR A 175 15.89 5.12 -17.46
N PRO A 176 15.60 5.46 -16.19
CA PRO A 176 14.24 5.79 -15.75
C PRO A 176 13.70 7.01 -16.50
N ILE A 177 12.38 7.05 -16.71
CA ILE A 177 11.72 8.24 -17.28
C ILE A 177 11.62 9.34 -16.23
N LEU A 178 11.28 8.97 -15.00
CA LEU A 178 11.21 9.87 -13.86
C LEU A 178 12.12 9.34 -12.77
N GLU A 179 12.91 10.24 -12.18
CA GLU A 179 13.69 9.99 -10.98
C GLU A 179 13.37 11.06 -9.94
N PHE A 180 12.93 10.59 -8.76
CA PHE A 180 12.65 11.44 -7.62
C PHE A 180 13.44 10.98 -6.40
N VAL A 181 13.98 11.95 -5.66
CA VAL A 181 14.70 11.71 -4.40
C VAL A 181 13.92 12.36 -3.27
N GLU A 182 13.44 11.56 -2.33
CA GLU A 182 12.69 12.08 -1.18
C GLU A 182 13.64 12.72 -0.15
N SER A 183 13.52 14.03 0.06
CA SER A 183 14.44 14.84 0.87
C SER A 183 14.45 14.52 2.38
N HIS A 184 13.60 13.60 2.87
CA HIS A 184 13.39 13.39 4.30
C HIS A 184 13.56 11.94 4.77
N SER A 185 14.03 11.00 3.95
CA SER A 185 14.26 9.61 4.38
C SER A 185 15.58 9.10 3.81
N HIS A 186 16.65 9.12 4.62
CA HIS A 186 17.95 8.42 4.51
C HIS A 186 18.36 7.75 3.16
N ALA A 187 18.11 8.40 2.02
CA ALA A 187 18.17 7.92 0.63
C ALA A 187 17.14 6.83 0.24
N THR A 188 16.13 7.19 -0.55
CA THR A 188 15.44 6.25 -1.46
C THR A 188 15.06 6.96 -2.75
N HIS A 189 15.78 6.64 -3.82
CA HIS A 189 15.40 7.00 -5.18
C HIS A 189 14.11 6.27 -5.55
N HIS A 190 13.17 6.99 -6.13
CA HIS A 190 11.96 6.44 -6.72
C HIS A 190 12.09 6.60 -8.23
N TRP A 191 12.01 5.48 -8.94
CA TRP A 191 12.11 5.45 -10.39
C TRP A 191 10.78 5.08 -11.00
N LEU A 192 10.41 5.75 -12.09
CA LEU A 192 9.36 5.28 -12.99
C LEU A 192 10.03 4.76 -14.26
N MET A 193 9.77 3.51 -14.63
CA MET A 193 10.50 2.82 -15.69
C MET A 193 9.52 2.04 -16.58
N PRO A 194 8.62 2.74 -17.30
CA PRO A 194 7.67 2.07 -18.17
C PRO A 194 8.40 1.38 -19.32
N GLU A 195 7.87 0.22 -19.75
CA GLU A 195 8.33 -0.46 -20.96
C GLU A 195 8.11 0.42 -22.20
N ASP A 196 6.87 0.91 -22.34
CA ASP A 196 6.53 1.93 -23.34
C ASP A 196 6.76 3.32 -22.75
N ARG A 197 7.80 4.01 -23.24
CA ARG A 197 8.12 5.38 -22.83
C ARG A 197 7.09 6.40 -23.34
N GLU A 198 6.35 6.07 -24.39
CA GLU A 198 5.33 6.93 -24.98
C GLU A 198 4.02 6.91 -24.18
N ILE A 199 3.88 6.01 -23.21
CA ILE A 199 2.68 5.91 -22.39
C ILE A 199 2.33 7.23 -21.70
N LEU A 200 3.35 8.00 -21.29
CA LEU A 200 3.16 9.29 -20.63
C LEU A 200 2.82 10.43 -21.60
N ARG A 201 2.87 10.22 -22.92
CA ARG A 201 2.59 11.28 -23.92
C ARG A 201 1.12 11.41 -24.32
N CYS A 202 0.23 10.53 -23.85
CA CYS A 202 -1.21 10.73 -24.09
C CYS A 202 -1.69 12.03 -23.41
N GLY A 203 -2.89 12.53 -23.72
CA GLY A 203 -3.45 13.76 -23.10
C GLY A 203 -4.36 13.50 -21.89
N ALA A 204 -4.60 12.24 -21.54
CA ALA A 204 -5.57 11.82 -20.51
C ALA A 204 -5.26 12.34 -19.09
N PRO A 205 -6.20 12.27 -18.14
CA PRO A 205 -5.87 12.56 -16.75
C PRO A 205 -4.80 11.61 -16.19
N ILE A 206 -3.94 12.12 -15.30
CA ILE A 206 -3.03 11.30 -14.49
C ILE A 206 -3.56 11.24 -13.05
N VAL A 207 -3.67 10.03 -12.51
CA VAL A 207 -4.08 9.75 -11.13
C VAL A 207 -2.86 9.25 -10.35
N LEU A 208 -2.33 10.07 -9.44
CA LEU A 208 -1.26 9.70 -8.52
C LEU A 208 -1.87 9.07 -7.26
N VAL A 209 -1.40 7.90 -6.86
CA VAL A 209 -1.98 7.13 -5.75
C VAL A 209 -0.95 6.93 -4.63
N ASP A 210 -1.32 7.35 -3.43
CA ASP A 210 -0.54 7.13 -2.19
C ASP A 210 -1.42 6.58 -1.07
N ASP A 211 -0.85 5.98 -0.03
CA ASP A 211 -1.64 5.50 1.11
C ASP A 211 -2.10 6.61 2.05
N GLU A 212 -1.23 7.59 2.28
CA GLU A 212 -1.50 8.76 3.13
C GLU A 212 -0.93 10.03 2.49
N LEU A 213 -1.74 11.08 2.35
CA LEU A 213 -1.28 12.38 1.88
C LEU A 213 -1.04 13.34 3.04
N SER A 214 0.23 13.63 3.34
CA SER A 214 0.64 14.51 4.45
C SER A 214 1.02 15.93 4.01
N THR A 215 2.29 16.21 3.67
CA THR A 215 2.69 17.52 3.12
C THR A 215 2.42 17.63 1.62
N GLY A 216 2.23 16.48 0.94
CA GLY A 216 2.01 16.39 -0.50
C GLY A 216 3.18 16.83 -1.39
N ARG A 217 4.36 17.15 -0.83
CA ARG A 217 5.54 17.58 -1.59
C ARG A 217 5.96 16.58 -2.66
N THR A 218 5.87 15.28 -2.38
CA THR A 218 6.15 14.21 -3.35
C THR A 218 5.21 14.28 -4.55
N ALA A 219 3.91 14.44 -4.32
CA ALA A 219 2.90 14.58 -5.37
C ALA A 219 3.13 15.87 -6.20
N LEU A 220 3.32 17.02 -5.54
CA LEU A 220 3.57 18.29 -6.22
C LEU A 220 4.84 18.24 -7.08
N GLY A 221 5.93 17.68 -6.55
CA GLY A 221 7.17 17.48 -7.30
C GLY A 221 6.98 16.55 -8.50
N THR A 222 6.23 15.45 -8.31
CA THR A 222 5.90 14.52 -9.40
C THR A 222 5.08 15.21 -10.50
N ILE A 223 4.07 16.00 -10.13
CA ILE A 223 3.24 16.76 -11.09
C ILE A 223 4.09 17.73 -11.90
N ARG A 224 5.00 18.48 -11.27
CA ARG A 224 5.92 19.38 -11.99
C ARG A 224 6.78 18.64 -13.01
N ILE A 225 7.34 17.50 -12.62
CA ILE A 225 8.17 16.68 -13.50
C ILE A 225 7.35 16.15 -14.68
N LEU A 226 6.15 15.62 -14.41
CA LEU A 226 5.25 15.09 -15.45
C LEU A 226 4.79 16.20 -16.39
N GLN A 227 4.39 17.36 -15.86
CA GLN A 227 3.92 18.50 -16.64
C GLN A 227 5.01 19.06 -17.56
N ALA A 228 6.26 19.12 -17.08
CA ALA A 228 7.39 19.54 -17.89
C ALA A 228 7.71 18.55 -19.03
N HIS A 229 7.37 17.28 -18.88
CA HIS A 229 7.65 16.24 -19.86
C HIS A 229 6.54 16.03 -20.88
N ALA A 230 5.30 15.92 -20.40
CA ALA A 230 4.11 15.69 -21.19
C ALA A 230 2.90 16.37 -20.50
N PRO A 231 2.57 17.61 -20.91
CA PRO A 231 1.53 18.41 -20.28
C PRO A 231 0.17 17.71 -20.23
N ARG A 232 -0.53 17.86 -19.10
CA ARG A 232 -1.91 17.41 -18.91
C ARG A 232 -2.79 18.57 -18.47
N GLU A 233 -4.07 18.49 -18.81
CA GLU A 233 -5.09 19.42 -18.30
C GLU A 233 -5.55 19.05 -16.89
N HIS A 234 -5.43 17.78 -16.50
CA HIS A 234 -6.01 17.26 -15.26
C HIS A 234 -5.11 16.27 -14.54
N TYR A 235 -4.81 16.57 -13.28
CA TYR A 235 -4.17 15.68 -12.32
C TYR A 235 -5.13 15.39 -11.16
N VAL A 236 -5.09 14.15 -10.68
CA VAL A 236 -5.80 13.71 -9.49
C VAL A 236 -4.80 13.09 -8.52
N VAL A 237 -4.82 13.49 -7.25
CA VAL A 237 -4.12 12.78 -6.18
C VAL A 237 -5.14 12.01 -5.37
N ALA A 238 -5.03 10.69 -5.38
CA ALA A 238 -5.94 9.77 -4.72
C ALA A 238 -5.25 9.08 -3.54
N THR A 239 -5.89 9.08 -2.38
CA THR A 239 -5.31 8.49 -1.17
C THR A 239 -6.38 7.87 -0.27
N LEU A 240 -5.99 7.04 0.71
CA LEU A 240 -6.91 6.54 1.73
C LEU A 240 -7.15 7.59 2.83
N LEU A 241 -6.13 8.38 3.16
CA LEU A 241 -6.19 9.41 4.19
C LEU A 241 -5.57 10.71 3.68
N ASP A 242 -6.38 11.76 3.52
CA ASP A 242 -5.86 13.12 3.34
C ASP A 242 -5.62 13.76 4.70
N ALA A 243 -4.35 13.81 5.09
CA ALA A 243 -3.85 14.40 6.32
C ALA A 243 -3.22 15.79 6.14
N ARG A 244 -3.47 16.46 5.00
CA ARG A 244 -2.86 17.75 4.69
C ARG A 244 -3.32 18.85 5.66
N PRO A 245 -2.38 19.57 6.30
CA PRO A 245 -2.70 20.81 7.00
C PRO A 245 -3.15 21.90 6.00
N PRO A 246 -3.81 22.97 6.45
CA PRO A 246 -4.30 24.05 5.57
C PRO A 246 -3.24 24.62 4.61
N ALA A 247 -2.02 24.86 5.08
CA ALA A 247 -0.93 25.36 4.25
C ALA A 247 -0.55 24.40 3.10
N ALA A 248 -0.58 23.09 3.35
CA ALA A 248 -0.32 22.09 2.31
C ALA A 248 -1.47 21.99 1.31
N ARG A 249 -2.70 22.33 1.69
CA ARG A 249 -3.83 22.42 0.74
C ARG A 249 -3.70 23.65 -0.16
N ALA A 250 -3.30 24.79 0.40
CA ALA A 250 -3.02 26.00 -0.36
C ALA A 250 -1.94 25.76 -1.43
N ALA A 251 -0.85 25.07 -1.08
CA ALA A 251 0.22 24.74 -2.02
C ALA A 251 -0.24 23.90 -3.25
N PHE A 252 -1.34 23.14 -3.13
CA PHE A 252 -1.93 22.44 -4.29
C PHE A 252 -2.71 23.41 -5.18
N ALA A 253 -3.47 24.34 -4.59
CA ALA A 253 -4.15 25.39 -5.34
C ALA A 253 -3.14 26.29 -6.06
N ASP A 254 -2.09 26.72 -5.36
CA ASP A 254 -1.01 27.54 -5.93
C ASP A 254 -0.35 26.84 -7.12
N LEU A 255 -0.07 25.52 -7.03
CA LEU A 255 0.48 24.76 -8.14
C LEU A 255 -0.49 24.65 -9.32
N ALA A 256 -1.78 24.44 -9.04
CA ALA A 256 -2.81 24.34 -10.07
C ALA A 256 -2.89 25.65 -10.88
N ASP A 257 -2.89 26.79 -10.18
CA ASP A 257 -2.90 28.12 -10.78
C ASP A 257 -1.61 28.41 -11.54
N GLU A 258 -0.44 28.07 -10.96
CA GLU A 258 0.87 28.26 -11.60
C GLU A 258 0.97 27.49 -12.93
N LEU A 259 0.53 26.23 -12.95
CA LEU A 259 0.65 25.37 -14.13
C LEU A 259 -0.53 25.54 -15.11
N GLY A 260 -1.60 26.24 -14.71
CA GLY A 260 -2.83 26.35 -15.48
C GLY A 260 -3.53 24.99 -15.67
N VAL A 261 -3.46 24.11 -14.67
CA VAL A 261 -4.03 22.76 -14.71
C VAL A 261 -5.11 22.59 -13.66
N ARG A 262 -6.02 21.65 -13.89
CA ARG A 262 -6.90 21.18 -12.83
C ARG A 262 -6.18 20.17 -11.95
N LEU A 263 -6.21 20.38 -10.64
CA LEU A 263 -5.63 19.47 -9.65
C LEU A 263 -6.66 19.14 -8.57
N ASP A 264 -7.19 17.91 -8.61
CA ASP A 264 -8.12 17.40 -7.60
C ASP A 264 -7.41 16.50 -6.59
N VAL A 265 -7.91 16.48 -5.35
CA VAL A 265 -7.52 15.48 -4.34
C VAL A 265 -8.75 14.75 -3.85
N VAL A 266 -8.67 13.41 -3.83
CA VAL A 266 -9.76 12.56 -3.35
C VAL A 266 -9.25 11.63 -2.24
N ALA A 267 -10.03 11.52 -1.18
CA ALA A 267 -9.80 10.58 -0.10
C ALA A 267 -11.13 10.16 0.54
N PRO A 268 -11.30 8.89 0.94
CA PRO A 268 -12.47 8.46 1.69
C PRO A 268 -12.49 9.07 3.10
N LEU A 269 -11.31 9.44 3.64
CA LEU A 269 -11.18 10.08 4.94
C LEU A 269 -10.24 11.28 4.85
N THR A 270 -10.65 12.40 5.44
CA THR A 270 -9.85 13.60 5.61
C THR A 270 -9.74 13.91 7.09
N ALA A 271 -8.53 13.91 7.64
CA ALA A 271 -8.32 14.19 9.06
C ALA A 271 -6.97 14.87 9.30
N THR A 272 -6.94 15.92 10.12
CA THR A 272 -5.68 16.54 10.54
C THR A 272 -5.20 15.90 11.83
N VAL A 273 -3.96 15.40 11.85
CA VAL A 273 -3.31 14.87 13.05
C VAL A 273 -2.33 15.91 13.58
N THR A 274 -2.67 16.52 14.73
CA THR A 274 -1.79 17.47 15.41
C THR A 274 -0.82 16.71 16.30
N VAL A 275 0.47 16.93 16.05
CA VAL A 275 1.56 16.25 16.75
C VAL A 275 2.16 17.20 17.79
N PRO A 276 2.21 16.84 19.08
CA PRO A 276 2.76 17.71 20.12
C PRO A 276 4.29 17.81 20.01
N ALA A 277 4.86 18.92 20.49
CA ALA A 277 6.31 19.16 20.45
C ALA A 277 7.09 18.07 21.20
N GLU A 278 6.54 17.52 22.29
CA GLU A 278 7.18 16.51 23.13
C GLU A 278 6.95 15.07 22.64
N ILE A 279 6.53 14.87 21.38
CA ILE A 279 6.22 13.54 20.83
C ILE A 279 7.39 12.57 20.97
N ALA A 280 8.63 13.06 20.84
CA ALA A 280 9.84 12.26 20.97
C ALA A 280 9.99 11.70 22.40
N ASP A 281 9.80 12.56 23.40
CA ASP A 281 9.92 12.21 24.82
C ASP A 281 8.78 11.28 25.26
N ARG A 282 7.55 11.57 24.82
CA ARG A 282 6.38 10.70 25.05
C ARG A 282 6.65 9.29 24.50
N ALA A 283 7.10 9.19 23.26
CA ALA A 283 7.43 7.91 22.65
C ALA A 283 8.61 7.19 23.33
N ALA A 284 9.62 7.93 23.82
CA ALA A 284 10.74 7.35 24.56
C ALA A 284 10.28 6.73 25.88
N ARG A 285 9.39 7.40 26.63
CA ARG A 285 8.79 6.85 27.86
C ARG A 285 8.01 5.57 27.61
N ILE A 286 7.21 5.54 26.54
CA ILE A 286 6.45 4.34 26.14
C ILE A 286 7.41 3.20 25.81
N ARG A 287 8.45 3.45 25.00
CA ARG A 287 9.47 2.43 24.69
C ARG A 287 10.17 1.91 25.95
N ALA A 288 10.56 2.79 26.87
CA ALA A 288 11.20 2.40 28.13
C ALA A 288 10.28 1.52 29.00
N ARG A 289 8.99 1.88 29.10
CA ARG A 289 7.97 1.09 29.82
C ARG A 289 7.85 -0.34 29.29
N PHE A 290 7.99 -0.53 27.98
CA PHE A 290 7.81 -1.84 27.33
C PHE A 290 9.12 -2.54 26.94
N ALA A 291 10.28 -1.94 27.19
CA ALA A 291 11.60 -2.49 26.86
C ALA A 291 11.86 -3.88 27.50
N GLY A 292 11.22 -4.17 28.64
CA GLY A 292 11.31 -5.47 29.33
C GLY A 292 10.21 -6.48 28.98
N GLY A 293 9.20 -6.10 28.18
CA GLY A 293 8.03 -6.94 27.87
C GLY A 293 8.07 -7.61 26.49
N ALA A 294 8.70 -6.96 25.51
CA ALA A 294 8.53 -7.28 24.08
C ALA A 294 9.46 -8.40 23.52
N GLY A 295 10.35 -8.98 24.33
CA GLY A 295 11.29 -10.01 23.84
C GLY A 295 11.64 -11.14 24.82
N GLY A 296 11.42 -10.97 26.12
CA GLY A 296 11.85 -11.96 27.13
C GLY A 296 10.89 -13.13 27.34
N ARG A 297 9.58 -12.94 27.17
CA ARG A 297 8.58 -13.96 27.50
C ARG A 297 8.30 -14.94 26.35
N ASP A 298 8.39 -14.50 25.10
CA ASP A 298 8.27 -15.38 23.92
C ASP A 298 9.53 -16.21 23.68
N ALA A 299 10.73 -15.68 24.00
CA ALA A 299 11.98 -16.42 23.89
C ALA A 299 12.11 -17.54 24.96
N ALA A 300 11.63 -17.30 26.18
CA ALA A 300 11.79 -18.25 27.29
C ALA A 300 10.74 -19.38 27.30
N ARG A 301 9.58 -19.21 26.64
CA ARG A 301 8.50 -20.21 26.59
C ARG A 301 8.57 -21.12 25.35
N ALA A 302 9.43 -20.80 24.38
CA ALA A 302 9.70 -21.57 23.16
C ALA A 302 10.93 -22.49 23.28
N THR A 303 11.21 -23.02 24.46
CA THR A 303 12.29 -24.00 24.73
C THR A 303 11.87 -25.46 24.53
N GLY A 304 10.62 -25.71 24.11
CA GLY A 304 10.28 -26.98 23.45
C GLY A 304 10.91 -27.01 22.06
N ALA A 305 11.58 -28.11 21.70
CA ALA A 305 12.28 -28.27 20.42
C ALA A 305 11.47 -27.66 19.26
N LEU A 306 11.95 -26.55 18.70
CA LEU A 306 11.29 -25.84 17.60
C LEU A 306 11.13 -26.82 16.44
N VAL A 307 9.91 -27.32 16.23
CA VAL A 307 9.58 -28.11 15.06
C VAL A 307 9.69 -27.17 13.86
N ALA A 308 10.74 -27.34 13.07
CA ALA A 308 10.85 -26.67 11.80
C ALA A 308 9.78 -27.24 10.86
N HIS A 309 8.78 -26.43 10.52
CA HIS A 309 7.75 -26.85 9.60
C HIS A 309 8.30 -27.02 8.17
N PRO A 310 7.68 -27.89 7.34
CA PRO A 310 8.15 -28.15 5.99
C PRO A 310 8.01 -26.92 5.09
N VAL A 311 8.86 -26.87 4.06
CA VAL A 311 8.79 -25.88 2.98
C VAL A 311 8.46 -26.58 1.67
N ARG A 312 7.37 -26.18 1.01
CA ARG A 312 6.99 -26.62 -0.34
C ARG A 312 7.29 -25.51 -1.33
N ARG A 313 7.70 -25.86 -2.55
CA ARG A 313 7.95 -24.89 -3.63
C ARG A 313 7.04 -25.19 -4.80
N LEU A 314 6.43 -24.16 -5.34
CA LEU A 314 5.56 -24.18 -6.50
C LEU A 314 6.04 -23.10 -7.48
N VAL A 315 5.92 -23.40 -8.77
CA VAL A 315 6.05 -22.42 -9.84
C VAL A 315 4.65 -22.23 -10.39
N ALA A 316 4.18 -20.98 -10.47
CA ALA A 316 2.88 -20.70 -11.05
C ALA A 316 2.91 -21.01 -12.56
N ASP A 317 1.85 -21.64 -13.06
CA ASP A 317 1.59 -21.67 -14.50
C ASP A 317 1.17 -20.27 -14.93
N TRP A 318 2.15 -19.49 -15.39
CA TRP A 318 2.02 -18.05 -15.59
C TRP A 318 2.53 -17.67 -16.98
N PRO A 319 1.71 -17.01 -17.81
CA PRO A 319 2.14 -16.60 -19.14
C PRO A 319 3.37 -15.68 -19.07
N SER A 320 4.40 -15.96 -19.88
CA SER A 320 5.68 -15.24 -19.84
C SER A 320 5.58 -13.76 -20.17
N ASP A 321 4.54 -13.36 -20.91
CA ASP A 321 4.25 -12.00 -21.33
C ASP A 321 3.20 -11.30 -20.46
N LEU A 322 2.66 -11.96 -19.43
CA LEU A 322 1.75 -11.35 -18.44
C LEU A 322 2.59 -10.73 -17.32
N PRO A 323 2.49 -9.41 -17.07
CA PRO A 323 3.26 -8.78 -15.99
C PRO A 323 2.92 -9.33 -14.60
N ASP A 324 3.91 -9.48 -13.71
CA ASP A 324 3.71 -9.84 -12.30
C ASP A 324 3.20 -8.64 -11.46
N GLY A 325 3.28 -7.43 -12.01
CA GLY A 325 2.77 -6.19 -11.43
C GLY A 325 2.99 -4.99 -12.36
N GLY A 326 2.62 -3.80 -11.88
CA GLY A 326 2.62 -2.56 -12.67
C GLY A 326 3.98 -1.85 -12.74
N ARG A 327 5.10 -2.53 -12.46
CA ARG A 327 6.43 -1.87 -12.40
C ARG A 327 6.80 -1.25 -13.74
N HIS A 328 6.45 -1.94 -14.82
CA HIS A 328 6.85 -1.57 -16.18
C HIS A 328 5.66 -1.36 -17.12
N ARG A 329 4.55 -2.07 -16.87
CA ARG A 329 3.35 -2.02 -17.70
C ARG A 329 2.18 -2.62 -16.95
N TRP A 330 1.01 -2.04 -17.14
CA TRP A 330 -0.27 -2.69 -16.86
C TRP A 330 -1.36 -2.08 -17.74
N SER A 331 -2.03 -2.91 -18.53
CA SER A 331 -3.14 -2.51 -19.40
C SER A 331 -4.46 -3.16 -19.00
N PRO A 332 -5.60 -2.68 -19.54
CA PRO A 332 -6.88 -3.38 -19.40
C PRO A 332 -6.82 -4.85 -19.88
N THR A 333 -6.06 -5.12 -20.94
CA THR A 333 -5.81 -6.48 -21.45
C THR A 333 -5.02 -7.31 -20.44
N ASP A 334 -3.98 -6.75 -19.82
CA ASP A 334 -3.19 -7.45 -18.79
C ASP A 334 -4.06 -7.80 -17.58
N ARG A 335 -4.95 -6.88 -17.16
CA ARG A 335 -5.94 -7.13 -16.11
C ARG A 335 -6.88 -8.29 -16.45
N HIS A 336 -7.47 -8.30 -17.65
CA HIS A 336 -8.37 -9.38 -18.05
C HIS A 336 -7.66 -10.75 -18.02
N ARG A 337 -6.43 -10.80 -18.54
CA ARG A 337 -5.61 -12.01 -18.49
C ARG A 337 -5.27 -12.44 -17.07
N LEU A 338 -5.04 -11.50 -16.15
CA LEU A 338 -4.86 -11.82 -14.74
C LEU A 338 -6.12 -12.49 -14.16
N ASP A 339 -7.32 -12.00 -14.51
CA ASP A 339 -8.59 -12.57 -14.04
C ASP A 339 -8.76 -14.04 -14.48
N GLU A 340 -8.20 -14.42 -15.62
CA GLU A 340 -8.17 -15.80 -16.15
C GLU A 340 -7.11 -16.69 -15.48
N VAL A 341 -5.91 -16.14 -15.22
CA VAL A 341 -4.75 -16.90 -14.70
C VAL A 341 -4.81 -17.12 -13.18
N VAL A 342 -5.37 -16.18 -12.43
CA VAL A 342 -5.37 -16.25 -10.96
C VAL A 342 -6.17 -17.45 -10.40
N PRO A 343 -7.39 -17.78 -10.88
CA PRO A 343 -8.16 -18.91 -10.35
C PRO A 343 -7.45 -20.28 -10.40
N PRO A 344 -6.86 -20.73 -11.53
CA PRO A 344 -6.13 -22.00 -11.55
C PRO A 344 -4.87 -21.97 -10.66
N VAL A 345 -4.13 -20.85 -10.61
CA VAL A 345 -2.98 -20.70 -9.69
C VAL A 345 -3.42 -20.83 -8.23
N ALA A 346 -4.54 -20.19 -7.85
CA ALA A 346 -5.11 -20.31 -6.52
C ALA A 346 -5.51 -21.77 -6.21
N ALA A 347 -6.11 -22.50 -7.16
CA ALA A 347 -6.43 -23.91 -6.99
C ALA A 347 -5.18 -24.78 -6.75
N THR A 348 -4.09 -24.53 -7.47
CA THR A 348 -2.80 -25.20 -7.24
C THR A 348 -2.25 -24.92 -5.84
N VAL A 349 -2.34 -23.68 -5.37
CA VAL A 349 -1.92 -23.32 -4.01
C VAL A 349 -2.81 -24.00 -2.97
N LEU A 350 -4.14 -24.01 -3.16
CA LEU A 350 -5.09 -24.65 -2.25
C LEU A 350 -4.81 -26.14 -2.08
N ALA A 351 -4.54 -26.86 -3.19
CA ALA A 351 -4.16 -28.27 -3.18
C ALA A 351 -2.81 -28.52 -2.47
N ALA A 352 -1.99 -27.48 -2.33
CA ALA A 352 -0.70 -27.55 -1.70
C ALA A 352 -0.70 -27.24 -0.20
N LEU A 353 -1.79 -26.67 0.34
CA LEU A 353 -1.92 -26.33 1.75
C LEU A 353 -1.97 -27.60 2.62
N THR A 354 -1.37 -27.53 3.81
CA THR A 354 -1.38 -28.62 4.80
C THR A 354 -2.77 -28.74 5.43
N ARG A 355 -3.41 -27.61 5.71
CA ARG A 355 -4.77 -27.52 6.28
C ARG A 355 -5.62 -26.54 5.46
N PRO A 356 -6.21 -26.99 4.34
CA PRO A 356 -7.04 -26.14 3.47
C PRO A 356 -8.24 -25.45 4.17
N ALA A 357 -8.75 -26.02 5.26
CA ALA A 357 -9.81 -25.45 6.09
C ALA A 357 -9.30 -24.62 7.29
N GLY A 358 -7.98 -24.44 7.40
CA GLY A 358 -7.33 -23.69 8.47
C GLY A 358 -7.20 -22.20 8.16
N ARG A 359 -6.39 -21.52 8.98
CA ARG A 359 -6.01 -20.12 8.81
C ARG A 359 -4.75 -20.01 7.97
N THR A 360 -4.85 -19.46 6.77
CA THR A 360 -3.72 -19.30 5.85
C THR A 360 -3.34 -17.82 5.73
N LEU A 361 -2.04 -17.53 5.83
CA LEU A 361 -1.50 -16.21 5.50
C LEU A 361 -0.84 -16.25 4.12
N VAL A 362 -1.28 -15.39 3.21
CA VAL A 362 -0.61 -15.15 1.92
C VAL A 362 0.24 -13.89 2.04
N LEU A 363 1.53 -14.03 1.74
CA LEU A 363 2.55 -12.99 1.82
C LEU A 363 3.02 -12.55 0.44
N GLY A 364 2.82 -11.28 0.11
CA GLY A 364 3.56 -10.58 -0.94
C GLY A 364 4.97 -10.17 -0.49
N THR A 365 5.77 -9.67 -1.43
CA THR A 365 7.13 -9.21 -1.13
C THR A 365 7.39 -7.76 -1.52
N GLU A 366 7.47 -6.89 -0.51
CA GLU A 366 7.73 -5.47 -0.65
C GLU A 366 6.78 -4.79 -1.63
N GLU A 367 7.22 -4.51 -2.85
CA GLU A 367 6.45 -3.91 -3.96
C GLU A 367 5.51 -4.91 -4.66
N LEU A 368 5.79 -6.22 -4.61
CA LEU A 368 4.96 -7.27 -5.19
C LEU A 368 3.78 -7.56 -4.24
N MET A 369 2.73 -6.76 -4.37
CA MET A 369 1.57 -6.78 -3.46
C MET A 369 0.27 -7.19 -4.15
N TYR A 370 -0.04 -6.57 -5.30
CA TYR A 370 -1.35 -6.74 -5.93
C TYR A 370 -1.62 -8.16 -6.41
N THR A 371 -0.71 -8.77 -7.16
CA THR A 371 -0.87 -10.14 -7.65
C THR A 371 -1.00 -11.15 -6.50
N PRO A 372 -0.14 -11.14 -5.46
CA PRO A 372 -0.34 -11.97 -4.26
C PRO A 372 -1.70 -11.73 -3.57
N MET A 373 -2.16 -10.48 -3.50
CA MET A 373 -3.48 -10.14 -2.95
C MET A 373 -4.63 -10.71 -3.78
N ARG A 374 -4.54 -10.65 -5.12
CA ARG A 374 -5.51 -11.25 -6.05
C ARG A 374 -5.55 -12.78 -5.94
N ILE A 375 -4.39 -13.43 -5.76
CA ILE A 375 -4.29 -14.87 -5.48
C ILE A 375 -4.94 -15.19 -4.12
N ALA A 376 -4.65 -14.39 -3.08
CA ALA A 376 -5.26 -14.54 -1.76
C ALA A 376 -6.78 -14.39 -1.80
N ASP A 377 -7.30 -13.46 -2.59
CA ASP A 377 -8.73 -13.23 -2.79
C ASP A 377 -9.41 -14.42 -3.51
N ALA A 378 -8.78 -14.97 -4.55
CA ALA A 378 -9.26 -16.18 -5.23
C ALA A 378 -9.22 -17.42 -4.32
N LEU A 379 -8.17 -17.55 -3.49
CA LEU A 379 -8.11 -18.57 -2.44
C LEU A 379 -9.25 -18.38 -1.43
N ALA A 380 -9.52 -17.15 -0.98
CA ALA A 380 -10.56 -16.86 0.00
C ALA A 380 -11.97 -17.23 -0.48
N ARG A 381 -12.22 -17.15 -1.80
CA ARG A 381 -13.50 -17.55 -2.40
C ARG A 381 -13.71 -19.06 -2.50
N THR A 382 -12.64 -19.85 -2.49
CA THR A 382 -12.69 -21.30 -2.80
C THR A 382 -12.25 -22.17 -1.62
N SER A 383 -11.43 -21.64 -0.72
CA SER A 383 -10.99 -22.30 0.49
C SER A 383 -12.14 -22.37 1.51
N PRO A 384 -12.29 -23.50 2.24
CA PRO A 384 -13.19 -23.59 3.39
C PRO A 384 -12.61 -22.93 4.65
N GLY A 385 -11.38 -22.41 4.59
CA GLY A 385 -10.65 -21.80 5.69
C GLY A 385 -10.62 -20.28 5.65
N GLU A 386 -9.92 -19.69 6.62
CA GLU A 386 -9.71 -18.24 6.69
C GLU A 386 -8.44 -17.86 5.93
N ILE A 387 -8.56 -16.96 4.95
CA ILE A 387 -7.41 -16.43 4.20
C ILE A 387 -7.15 -14.98 4.60
N ARG A 388 -5.90 -14.69 5.00
CA ARG A 388 -5.41 -13.33 5.24
C ARG A 388 -4.31 -12.99 4.25
N TYR A 389 -4.21 -11.71 3.91
CA TYR A 389 -3.17 -11.19 3.05
C TYR A 389 -2.31 -10.15 3.78
N GLN A 390 -1.00 -10.19 3.58
CA GLN A 390 -0.06 -9.15 3.97
C GLN A 390 1.14 -9.11 3.00
N SER A 391 1.97 -8.06 3.04
CA SER A 391 3.27 -8.00 2.36
C SER A 391 4.41 -7.76 3.36
N THR A 392 5.63 -8.14 2.98
CA THR A 392 6.83 -7.72 3.70
C THR A 392 7.12 -6.23 3.49
N THR A 393 7.94 -5.64 4.35
CA THR A 393 8.25 -4.21 4.33
C THR A 393 9.66 -3.90 4.77
N ARG A 394 10.24 -2.85 4.17
CA ARG A 394 11.53 -2.26 4.57
C ARG A 394 11.43 -1.37 5.80
N SER A 395 10.22 -0.97 6.18
CA SER A 395 9.99 0.01 7.25
C SER A 395 10.19 -0.62 8.64
N PRO A 396 11.18 -0.19 9.44
CA PRO A 396 11.38 -0.72 10.77
C PRO A 396 10.40 -0.10 11.76
N VAL A 397 9.56 -0.94 12.35
CA VAL A 397 8.58 -0.57 13.38
C VAL A 397 8.96 -1.26 14.68
N HIS A 398 8.74 -0.58 15.81
CA HIS A 398 8.97 -1.16 17.11
C HIS A 398 7.73 -1.97 17.54
N PRO A 399 7.82 -3.31 17.69
CA PRO A 399 6.67 -4.09 18.13
C PRO A 399 6.45 -3.97 19.65
N VAL A 400 5.20 -3.84 20.07
CA VAL A 400 4.80 -3.88 21.48
C VAL A 400 3.55 -4.74 21.60
N ASP A 401 3.65 -5.88 22.30
CA ASP A 401 2.53 -6.82 22.45
C ASP A 401 1.55 -6.39 23.55
N VAL A 402 0.80 -5.32 23.28
CA VAL A 402 -0.30 -4.85 24.13
C VAL A 402 -1.50 -4.49 23.28
N ASP A 403 -2.70 -4.69 23.83
CA ASP A 403 -3.93 -4.32 23.13
C ASP A 403 -3.96 -2.81 22.86
N GLY A 404 -4.47 -2.43 21.68
CA GLY A 404 -4.44 -1.05 21.20
C GLY A 404 -3.14 -0.60 20.53
N TYR A 405 -2.10 -1.45 20.48
CA TYR A 405 -0.90 -1.21 19.69
C TYR A 405 -0.96 -2.03 18.39
N ALA A 406 -0.80 -1.38 17.22
CA ALA A 406 -1.06 -2.05 15.94
C ALA A 406 -0.05 -3.16 15.61
N ILE A 407 1.24 -2.95 15.93
CA ILE A 407 2.33 -3.86 15.60
C ILE A 407 2.79 -4.58 16.87
N ARG A 408 2.34 -5.81 17.06
CA ARG A 408 2.51 -6.59 18.31
C ARG A 408 3.65 -7.59 18.25
N ALA A 409 4.00 -8.04 17.05
CA ALA A 409 5.12 -8.94 16.82
C ALA A 409 5.85 -8.57 15.53
N ALA A 410 7.12 -8.94 15.42
CA ALA A 410 7.92 -8.73 14.22
C ALA A 410 8.84 -9.94 13.97
N LEU A 411 8.80 -10.47 12.75
CA LEU A 411 9.88 -11.30 12.22
C LEU A 411 10.76 -10.39 11.36
N THR A 412 12.07 -10.47 11.58
CA THR A 412 13.07 -9.70 10.83
C THR A 412 14.07 -10.66 10.20
N PHE A 413 14.39 -10.43 8.93
CA PHE A 413 15.29 -11.26 8.14
C PHE A 413 16.01 -10.41 7.09
N PRO A 414 17.15 -10.87 6.56
CA PRO A 414 17.77 -10.29 5.36
C PRO A 414 16.75 -10.17 4.22
N ALA A 415 16.70 -9.04 3.54
CA ALA A 415 15.80 -8.83 2.42
C ALA A 415 16.20 -9.76 1.27
N PRO A 416 15.24 -10.47 0.62
CA PRO A 416 15.60 -11.43 -0.42
C PRO A 416 16.35 -10.86 -1.62
N ASP A 417 16.06 -9.60 -1.99
CA ASP A 417 16.67 -8.87 -3.10
C ASP A 417 17.94 -8.09 -2.73
N ASP A 418 18.22 -7.96 -1.43
CA ASP A 418 19.35 -7.20 -0.89
C ASP A 418 19.66 -7.72 0.53
N PRO A 419 20.41 -8.82 0.67
CA PRO A 419 20.65 -9.43 1.97
C PRO A 419 21.37 -8.52 2.99
N GLY A 420 21.97 -7.41 2.54
CA GLY A 420 22.55 -6.40 3.42
C GLY A 420 21.49 -5.51 4.11
N ARG A 421 20.27 -5.48 3.57
CA ARG A 421 19.13 -4.74 4.12
C ARG A 421 18.23 -5.67 4.94
N ALA A 422 17.65 -5.14 6.02
CA ALA A 422 16.60 -5.86 6.75
C ALA A 422 15.23 -5.74 6.06
N SER A 423 14.48 -6.82 6.06
CA SER A 423 13.06 -6.87 5.71
C SER A 423 12.26 -7.45 6.88
N HIS A 424 11.00 -7.04 6.96
CA HIS A 424 10.13 -7.32 8.10
C HIS A 424 8.78 -7.86 7.65
N VAL A 425 8.21 -8.76 8.46
CA VAL A 425 6.77 -9.05 8.48
C VAL A 425 6.28 -8.94 9.92
N TYR A 426 5.11 -8.34 10.11
CA TYR A 426 4.58 -8.03 11.42
C TYR A 426 3.38 -8.91 11.77
N ASN A 427 3.13 -9.10 13.06
CA ASN A 427 1.99 -9.86 13.58
C ASN A 427 1.91 -11.31 13.08
N VAL A 428 3.07 -11.93 12.82
CA VAL A 428 3.21 -13.36 12.51
C VAL A 428 3.94 -14.03 13.67
N ARG A 429 3.29 -15.02 14.30
CA ARG A 429 3.82 -15.80 15.42
C ARG A 429 3.45 -17.28 15.29
N PRO A 430 4.18 -18.20 15.96
CA PRO A 430 3.77 -19.60 16.05
C PRO A 430 2.32 -19.76 16.55
N GLY A 431 1.55 -20.63 15.89
CA GLY A 431 0.16 -20.93 16.25
C GLY A 431 -0.89 -19.93 15.75
N MET A 432 -0.49 -18.81 15.12
CA MET A 432 -1.44 -17.88 14.49
C MET A 432 -2.01 -18.40 13.17
N TYR A 433 -1.17 -19.08 12.39
CA TYR A 433 -1.51 -19.60 11.08
C TYR A 433 -1.21 -21.09 10.99
N ASP A 434 -2.00 -21.74 10.16
CA ASP A 434 -1.94 -23.17 9.91
C ASP A 434 -1.10 -23.48 8.67
N ASP A 435 -1.06 -22.55 7.72
CA ASP A 435 -0.19 -22.51 6.55
C ASP A 435 0.22 -21.05 6.23
N ILE A 436 1.42 -20.88 5.67
CA ILE A 436 1.89 -19.60 5.12
C ILE A 436 2.24 -19.81 3.65
N VAL A 437 1.67 -18.99 2.76
CA VAL A 437 2.04 -18.93 1.35
C VAL A 437 2.89 -17.68 1.13
N VAL A 438 4.09 -17.81 0.60
CA VAL A 438 4.93 -16.66 0.23
C VAL A 438 5.01 -16.58 -1.28
N VAL A 439 4.59 -15.46 -1.85
CA VAL A 439 4.63 -15.20 -3.29
C VAL A 439 5.84 -14.32 -3.61
N VAL A 440 6.69 -14.81 -4.50
CA VAL A 440 7.94 -14.17 -4.92
C VAL A 440 8.01 -14.09 -6.44
N ASP A 441 8.66 -13.06 -6.97
CA ASP A 441 9.02 -12.99 -8.39
C ASP A 441 10.31 -13.77 -8.69
N SER A 442 10.50 -14.24 -9.93
CA SER A 442 11.61 -15.14 -10.29
C SER A 442 12.98 -14.47 -10.22
N VAL A 443 13.06 -13.14 -10.29
CA VAL A 443 14.29 -12.39 -10.00
C VAL A 443 14.80 -12.70 -8.59
N ARG A 444 13.91 -13.09 -7.65
CA ARG A 444 14.27 -13.51 -6.29
C ARG A 444 14.59 -15.01 -6.15
N VAL A 445 14.33 -15.82 -7.17
CA VAL A 445 14.46 -17.30 -7.10
C VAL A 445 15.62 -17.80 -7.96
N VAL A 446 15.94 -17.11 -9.05
CA VAL A 446 17.00 -17.52 -9.97
C VAL A 446 18.33 -16.85 -9.60
N ASP A 447 18.91 -17.31 -8.49
CA ASP A 447 20.36 -17.55 -8.35
C ASP A 447 20.59 -19.07 -8.30
N SER A 448 19.91 -19.78 -9.21
CA SER A 448 20.13 -21.21 -9.45
C SER A 448 20.50 -21.42 -10.92
N VAL A 449 21.82 -21.35 -11.16
CA VAL A 449 22.61 -21.89 -12.28
C VAL A 449 22.57 -21.12 -13.61
N PRO A 450 23.63 -20.37 -13.98
CA PRO A 450 24.18 -20.40 -15.33
C PRO A 450 25.14 -21.58 -15.49
N ASP A 451 25.17 -22.19 -16.67
CA ASP A 451 26.04 -23.29 -17.11
C ASP A 451 27.28 -23.54 -16.23
N VAL A 452 27.22 -24.59 -15.42
CA VAL A 452 28.40 -25.15 -14.77
C VAL A 452 29.06 -26.07 -15.79
N ALA A 453 30.25 -25.71 -16.24
CA ALA A 453 31.12 -26.60 -17.00
C ALA A 453 31.18 -27.97 -16.30
N PRO A 454 31.11 -29.09 -17.05
CA PRO A 454 31.02 -30.43 -16.44
C PRO A 454 32.27 -30.70 -15.60
N GLY A 455 32.12 -30.69 -14.27
CA GLY A 455 33.21 -31.04 -13.35
C GLY A 455 33.29 -30.27 -12.01
N ALA A 456 32.48 -29.24 -11.76
CA ALA A 456 32.55 -28.54 -10.47
C ALA A 456 31.85 -29.32 -9.34
N ASP A 457 32.59 -29.50 -8.24
CA ASP A 457 32.20 -30.16 -7.00
C ASP A 457 30.89 -29.57 -6.40
N ARG A 458 29.88 -30.44 -6.22
CA ARG A 458 28.53 -30.11 -5.77
C ARG A 458 28.39 -29.97 -4.25
N SER A 459 29.48 -29.91 -3.49
CA SER A 459 29.46 -29.90 -2.02
C SER A 459 29.46 -28.50 -1.35
N SER A 460 29.32 -27.39 -2.11
CA SER A 460 29.33 -26.02 -1.55
C SER A 460 27.92 -25.40 -1.40
N PRO A 461 27.54 -24.82 -0.24
CA PRO A 461 26.18 -24.38 0.09
C PRO A 461 25.86 -22.95 -0.39
N ARG A 462 25.98 -22.67 -1.70
CA ARG A 462 25.79 -21.29 -2.24
C ARG A 462 24.55 -21.06 -3.11
N ALA A 463 23.63 -22.02 -3.20
CA ALA A 463 22.42 -21.92 -4.03
C ALA A 463 21.11 -21.94 -3.20
N ASP A 464 20.83 -20.87 -2.42
CA ASP A 464 19.49 -20.54 -1.84
C ASP A 464 19.49 -19.21 -1.00
N THR A 465 20.52 -18.36 -1.11
CA THR A 465 20.89 -17.42 -0.03
C THR A 465 19.86 -16.31 0.24
N GLY A 466 19.17 -15.80 -0.78
CA GLY A 466 18.25 -14.67 -0.65
C GLY A 466 17.00 -14.97 0.20
N LEU A 467 16.33 -16.10 -0.03
CA LEU A 467 15.12 -16.46 0.72
C LEU A 467 15.41 -17.18 2.03
N HIS A 468 16.62 -17.72 2.22
CA HIS A 468 16.98 -18.54 3.37
C HIS A 468 16.65 -17.87 4.71
N GLY A 469 16.98 -16.58 4.87
CA GLY A 469 16.71 -15.82 6.09
C GLY A 469 15.22 -15.71 6.39
N MET A 470 14.41 -15.39 5.38
CA MET A 470 12.96 -15.29 5.50
C MET A 470 12.33 -16.64 5.82
N LEU A 471 12.67 -17.70 5.06
CA LEU A 471 12.12 -19.04 5.26
C LEU A 471 12.50 -19.62 6.63
N THR A 472 13.70 -19.31 7.12
CA THR A 472 14.14 -19.71 8.47
C THR A 472 13.25 -19.12 9.56
N GLN A 473 12.77 -17.88 9.40
CA GLN A 473 11.85 -17.26 10.35
C GLN A 473 10.42 -17.78 10.18
N LEU A 474 9.90 -17.84 8.94
CA LEU A 474 8.52 -18.24 8.68
C LEU A 474 8.24 -19.70 9.05
N ARG A 475 9.18 -20.62 8.80
CA ARG A 475 9.00 -22.05 9.13
C ARG A 475 8.96 -22.36 10.63
N ARG A 476 9.29 -21.38 11.48
CA ARG A 476 9.10 -21.48 12.93
C ARG A 476 7.63 -21.24 13.31
N CYS A 477 6.84 -20.66 12.40
CA CYS A 477 5.47 -20.25 12.66
C CYS A 477 4.45 -21.25 12.10
N ALA A 478 4.65 -21.74 10.86
CA ALA A 478 3.77 -22.68 10.18
C ALA A 478 4.49 -23.34 8.97
N PRO A 479 3.93 -24.40 8.36
CA PRO A 479 4.33 -24.88 7.02
C PRO A 479 4.32 -23.73 6.00
N VAL A 480 5.34 -23.70 5.14
CA VAL A 480 5.52 -22.62 4.15
C VAL A 480 5.42 -23.16 2.74
N THR A 481 4.54 -22.59 1.92
CA THR A 481 4.50 -22.81 0.47
C THR A 481 5.07 -21.57 -0.23
N VAL A 482 6.17 -21.73 -0.96
CA VAL A 482 6.74 -20.67 -1.80
C VAL A 482 6.15 -20.79 -3.20
N LEU A 483 5.39 -19.78 -3.62
CA LEU A 483 4.87 -19.65 -4.98
C LEU A 483 5.75 -18.67 -5.76
N THR A 484 6.39 -19.15 -6.82
CA THR A 484 7.24 -18.33 -7.69
C THR A 484 6.46 -17.90 -8.92
N LEU A 485 6.38 -16.58 -9.15
CA LEU A 485 5.88 -15.97 -10.38
C LEU A 485 7.06 -15.61 -11.28
N PRO A 486 7.00 -15.81 -12.61
CA PRO A 486 7.97 -15.22 -13.53
C PRO A 486 7.98 -13.70 -13.37
N SER A 487 9.15 -13.11 -13.06
CA SER A 487 9.29 -11.66 -13.08
C SER A 487 9.21 -11.19 -14.53
N TYR A 488 8.36 -10.21 -14.77
CA TYR A 488 8.25 -9.58 -16.08
C TYR A 488 9.54 -8.83 -16.40
N GLN A 489 10.16 -9.17 -17.53
CA GLN A 489 11.31 -8.45 -18.07
C GLN A 489 10.87 -7.68 -19.31
N PRO A 490 10.88 -6.34 -19.26
CA PRO A 490 10.44 -5.55 -20.40
C PRO A 490 11.42 -5.72 -21.55
N SER A 491 10.89 -5.79 -22.76
CA SER A 491 11.72 -5.74 -23.96
C SER A 491 12.05 -4.28 -24.27
N TYR A 492 13.04 -3.72 -23.58
CA TYR A 492 13.59 -2.40 -23.93
C TYR A 492 14.33 -2.49 -25.26
N ARG A 493 13.58 -2.46 -26.38
CA ARG A 493 14.21 -2.25 -27.68
C ARG A 493 14.80 -0.83 -27.67
N PRO A 494 16.09 -0.64 -27.95
CA PRO A 494 16.60 0.70 -28.21
C PRO A 494 15.80 1.25 -29.39
N SER A 495 15.04 2.32 -29.17
CA SER A 495 14.32 2.98 -30.26
C SER A 495 15.34 3.28 -31.37
N PRO A 496 15.08 2.89 -32.65
CA PRO A 496 15.94 3.32 -33.74
C PRO A 496 16.00 4.84 -33.69
N ARG A 497 17.18 5.39 -33.43
CA ARG A 497 17.39 6.84 -33.36
C ARG A 497 16.90 7.43 -34.68
N PRO A 498 15.92 8.35 -34.67
CA PRO A 498 15.72 9.22 -35.82
C PRO A 498 17.04 9.94 -36.08
N THR A 499 17.55 9.88 -37.30
CA THR A 499 18.75 10.63 -37.69
C THR A 499 18.52 12.11 -37.41
N GLY A 500 19.24 12.67 -36.42
CA GLY A 500 19.13 14.07 -36.00
C GLY A 500 18.44 14.33 -34.66
N ALA A 501 17.96 13.31 -33.94
CA ALA A 501 17.42 13.52 -32.60
C ALA A 501 18.56 13.84 -31.58
N PRO A 502 18.35 14.81 -30.66
CA PRO A 502 19.30 15.07 -29.58
C PRO A 502 19.52 13.80 -28.73
N PRO A 503 20.64 13.71 -27.97
CA PRO A 503 20.91 12.56 -27.11
C PRO A 503 19.69 12.26 -26.22
N ALA A 504 19.46 10.96 -25.93
CA ALA A 504 18.39 10.54 -25.05
C ALA A 504 18.46 11.38 -23.76
N ALA A 505 17.40 12.13 -23.49
CA ALA A 505 17.35 12.94 -22.28
C ALA A 505 17.58 12.02 -21.09
N GLY A 506 18.41 12.47 -20.14
CA GLY A 506 18.55 11.79 -18.85
C GLY A 506 17.21 11.70 -18.13
N PRO A 507 17.17 11.04 -16.95
CA PRO A 507 15.96 10.99 -16.15
C PRO A 507 15.39 12.40 -15.96
N LEU A 508 14.07 12.52 -16.00
CA LEU A 508 13.45 13.76 -15.56
C LEU A 508 13.67 13.86 -14.05
N THR A 509 14.44 14.86 -13.63
CA THR A 509 14.79 15.08 -12.23
C THR A 509 14.05 16.30 -11.70
N GLY A 510 13.62 16.24 -10.44
CA GLY A 510 13.15 17.41 -9.70
C GLY A 510 14.05 17.64 -8.49
N ALA A 511 14.72 18.79 -8.43
CA ALA A 511 15.34 19.23 -7.20
C ALA A 511 14.25 19.63 -6.20
N PRO A 512 14.39 19.37 -4.88
CA PRO A 512 13.54 20.02 -3.90
C PRO A 512 13.78 21.53 -4.01
N GLY A 513 12.76 22.27 -4.46
CA GLY A 513 12.78 23.72 -4.37
C GLY A 513 12.82 24.09 -2.89
N ASP A 514 13.96 24.63 -2.44
CA ASP A 514 14.04 25.41 -1.21
C ASP A 514 13.26 26.71 -1.44
N ALA A 515 11.96 26.68 -1.17
CA ALA A 515 11.20 27.88 -0.87
C ALA A 515 11.03 27.93 0.66
N ARG A 516 11.59 28.98 1.25
CA ARG A 516 11.60 29.28 2.70
C ARG A 516 10.22 29.33 3.32
#